data_AF-A0A968YWI2-F1
#
_entry.id   AF-A0A968YWI2-F1
#
_cell.length_a   1.000
_cell.length_b   1.000
_cell.length_c   1.000
_cell.angle_alpha   90.00
_cell.angle_beta   90.00
_cell.angle_gamma   90.00
#
_symmetry.space_group_name_H-M   'P 1'
#
loop_
_entity.id
_entity.type
_entity.pdbx_description
1 polymer ?
#
loop_
_entity_poly.entity_id
_entity_poly.type
_entity_poly.pdbx_seq_one_letter_code
_entity_poly.pdbx_strand_id
1 'polypeptide(L)' 'MGNPQPNLENLRPIQRHDDTKEPLAPVGLIARVPIPIDAAVRSLPNRSAWLRRVITEAAQRELMTCSKDGES' A
#
# COMPACT_ATOMS: atom_id res chain seq x y z
N MET A 1 1.62 27.25 12.44
CA MET A 1 0.50 27.58 11.53
C MET A 1 0.64 26.70 10.30
N GLY A 2 -0.43 25.99 9.90
CA GLY A 2 -0.44 25.16 8.68
C GLY A 2 -0.42 26.01 7.42
N ASN A 3 0.00 25.44 6.29
CA ASN A 3 0.07 26.14 5.01
C ASN A 3 -1.31 26.72 4.62
N PRO A 4 -1.48 28.05 4.50
CA PRO A 4 -2.76 28.69 4.20
C PRO A 4 -3.24 28.46 2.76
N GLN A 5 -2.36 27.98 1.87
CA GLN A 5 -2.72 27.63 0.49
C GLN A 5 -2.11 26.26 0.14
N PRO A 6 -2.74 25.15 0.56
CA PRO A 6 -2.30 23.83 0.14
C PRO A 6 -2.53 23.68 -1.37
N ASN A 7 -1.45 23.48 -2.14
CA ASN A 7 -1.57 23.17 -3.55
C ASN A 7 -2.01 21.71 -3.70
N LEU A 8 -3.29 21.52 -4.04
CA LEU A 8 -3.90 20.20 -4.24
C LEU A 8 -3.90 19.76 -5.71
N GLU A 9 -3.58 20.65 -6.65
CA GLU A 9 -3.75 20.43 -8.10
C GLU A 9 -2.84 19.32 -8.66
N ASN A 10 -1.75 19.00 -7.98
CA ASN A 10 -0.82 17.94 -8.38
C ASN A 10 -0.84 16.72 -7.45
N LEU A 11 -1.77 16.66 -6.49
CA LEU A 11 -2.00 15.48 -5.66
C LEU A 11 -2.80 14.46 -6.47
N ARG A 12 -2.17 13.86 -7.48
CA ARG A 12 -2.79 12.77 -8.23
C ARG A 12 -2.89 11.56 -7.31
N PRO A 13 -4.07 10.94 -7.17
CA PRO A 13 -4.19 9.62 -6.56
C PRO A 13 -3.19 8.69 -7.24
N ILE A 14 -2.54 7.81 -6.46
CA ILE A 14 -1.59 6.83 -7.00
C ILE A 14 -2.33 6.03 -8.08
N GLN A 15 -1.95 6.23 -9.34
CA GLN A 15 -2.61 5.54 -10.45
C GLN A 15 -2.36 4.04 -10.35
N ARG A 16 -3.40 3.28 -10.65
CA ARG A 16 -3.31 1.82 -10.74
C ARG A 16 -2.49 1.47 -11.98
N HIS A 17 -1.44 0.67 -11.80
CA HIS A 17 -0.53 0.23 -12.88
C HIS A 17 -0.68 -1.27 -13.16
N ASP A 18 -1.85 -1.83 -12.85
CA ASP A 18 -2.12 -3.26 -12.95
C ASP A 18 -3.59 -3.53 -13.26
N ASP A 19 -3.88 -4.70 -13.83
CA ASP A 19 -5.21 -5.06 -14.35
C ASP A 19 -6.21 -5.50 -13.26
N THR A 20 -5.88 -5.33 -11.98
CA THR A 20 -6.80 -5.70 -10.90
C THR A 20 -8.03 -4.80 -10.89
N LYS A 21 -9.20 -5.40 -10.61
CA LYS A 21 -10.50 -4.71 -10.66
C LYS A 21 -11.04 -4.32 -9.28
N GLU A 22 -10.44 -4.84 -8.21
CA GLU A 22 -10.91 -4.61 -6.84
C GLU A 22 -10.80 -3.12 -6.48
N PRO A 23 -11.72 -2.53 -5.70
CA PRO A 23 -11.57 -1.16 -5.25
C PRO A 23 -10.32 -1.01 -4.37
N LEU A 24 -9.51 0.02 -4.62
CA LEU A 24 -8.34 0.35 -3.78
C LEU A 24 -8.73 1.38 -2.73
N ALA A 25 -8.03 1.36 -1.59
CA ALA A 25 -8.19 2.37 -0.56
C ALA A 25 -7.88 3.78 -1.11
N PRO A 26 -8.60 4.83 -0.65
CA PRO A 26 -8.42 6.20 -1.15
C PRO A 26 -7.06 6.81 -0.79
N VAL A 27 -6.38 6.27 0.24
CA VAL A 27 -5.07 6.72 0.71
C VAL A 27 -4.11 5.53 0.71
N GLY A 28 -2.90 5.74 0.18
CA GLY A 28 -1.85 4.72 0.16
C GLY A 28 -1.20 4.52 1.54
N LEU A 29 -0.84 3.28 1.85
CA LEU A 29 0.03 2.97 2.98
C LEU A 29 1.47 3.40 2.66
N ILE A 30 2.16 4.00 3.63
CA ILE A 30 3.54 4.46 3.48
C ILE A 30 4.36 3.97 4.68
N ALA A 31 5.48 3.31 4.41
CA ALA A 31 6.42 2.85 5.42
C ALA A 31 7.85 3.06 4.94
N ARG A 32 8.77 3.39 5.87
CA ARG A 32 10.20 3.40 5.58
C ARG A 32 10.75 1.98 5.74
N VAL A 33 11.54 1.54 4.77
CA VAL A 33 12.21 0.23 4.76
C VAL A 33 13.73 0.41 4.67
N PRO A 34 14.54 -0.61 5.01
CA PRO A 34 16.00 -0.54 4.83
C PRO A 34 16.38 -0.23 3.38
N ILE A 35 17.42 0.59 3.20
CA ILE A 35 17.94 1.03 1.88
C ILE A 35 18.08 -0.13 0.86
N PRO A 36 18.69 -1.29 1.17
CA PRO A 36 18.82 -2.37 0.19
C PRO A 36 17.46 -2.92 -0.27
N ILE A 37 16.46 -2.91 0.60
CA ILE A 37 15.10 -3.35 0.27
C ILE A 37 14.40 -2.31 -0.60
N ASP A 38 14.51 -1.02 -0.28
CA ASP A 38 13.97 0.05 -1.13
C ASP A 38 14.55 -0.02 -2.55
N ALA A 39 15.87 -0.21 -2.68
CA ALA A 39 16.53 -0.37 -3.97
C ALA A 39 16.00 -1.60 -4.76
N ALA A 40 15.84 -2.74 -4.10
CA ALA A 40 15.32 -3.95 -4.71
C ALA A 40 13.85 -3.82 -5.14
N VAL A 41 13.01 -3.18 -4.33
CA VAL A 41 11.58 -2.97 -4.66
C VAL A 41 11.43 -1.96 -5.80
N ARG A 42 12.27 -0.91 -5.84
CA ARG A 42 12.23 0.11 -6.90
C ARG A 42 12.66 -0.40 -8.27
N SER A 43 13.48 -1.45 -8.34
CA SER A 43 13.91 -2.04 -9.62
C SER A 43 12.83 -2.90 -10.29
N LEU A 44 11.72 -3.20 -9.60
CA LEU A 44 10.62 -3.99 -10.15
C LEU A 44 9.78 -3.17 -11.15
N PRO A 45 9.43 -3.73 -12.32
CA PRO A 45 8.62 -3.03 -13.32
C PRO A 45 7.21 -2.68 -12.81
N ASN A 46 6.61 -3.54 -11.98
CA ASN A 46 5.26 -3.37 -11.43
C ASN A 46 5.26 -3.33 -9.89
N ARG A 47 6.14 -2.51 -9.31
CA ARG A 47 6.36 -2.45 -7.84
C ARG A 47 5.08 -2.28 -7.02
N SER A 48 4.11 -1.50 -7.49
CA SER A 48 2.87 -1.23 -6.76
C SER A 48 1.99 -2.48 -6.65
N ALA A 49 1.90 -3.29 -7.71
CA ALA A 49 1.16 -4.54 -7.68
C ALA A 49 1.87 -5.59 -6.81
N TRP A 50 3.21 -5.66 -6.90
CA TRP A 50 4.01 -6.53 -6.06
C TRP A 50 3.84 -6.19 -4.57
N LEU A 51 3.95 -4.91 -4.20
CA LEU A 51 3.75 -4.43 -2.83
C LEU A 51 2.35 -4.76 -2.32
N ARG A 52 1.32 -4.51 -3.14
CA ARG A 52 -0.07 -4.82 -2.77
C ARG A 52 -0.22 -6.31 -2.45
N ARG A 53 0.28 -7.19 -3.32
CA ARG A 53 0.23 -8.64 -3.09
C ARG A 53 0.91 -9.04 -1.79
N VAL A 54 2.16 -8.61 -1.58
CA VAL A 54 2.95 -9.00 -0.40
C VAL A 54 2.30 -8.50 0.89
N ILE A 55 1.81 -7.26 0.91
CA ILE A 55 1.13 -6.69 2.08
C ILE A 55 -0.19 -7.42 2.34
N THR A 56 -0.98 -7.70 1.30
CA THR A 56 -2.24 -8.45 1.44
C THR A 56 -2.02 -9.86 1.97
N GLU A 57 -1.04 -10.60 1.44
CA GLU A 57 -0.69 -11.95 1.90
C GLU A 57 -0.26 -11.94 3.39
N ALA A 58 0.60 -10.99 3.78
CA ALA A 58 1.03 -10.83 5.17
C ALA A 58 -0.14 -10.47 6.10
N ALA A 59 -0.98 -9.51 5.70
CA ALA A 59 -2.14 -9.09 6.48
C ALA A 59 -3.16 -10.23 6.66
N GLN A 60 -3.42 -11.01 5.60
CA GLN A 60 -4.30 -12.17 5.70
C GLN A 60 -3.78 -13.20 6.70
N ARG A 61 -2.47 -13.48 6.67
CA ARG A 61 -1.81 -14.48 7.52
C ARG A 61 -1.67 -14.06 8.99
N GLU A 62 -1.46 -12.78 9.25
CA GLU A 62 -1.13 -12.29 10.60
C GLU A 62 -2.33 -11.65 11.29
N LEU A 63 -3.18 -10.96 10.54
CA LEU A 63 -4.24 -10.13 11.12
C LEU A 63 -5.63 -10.74 10.92
N MET A 64 -5.89 -11.43 9.80
CA MET A 64 -7.24 -11.91 9.46
C MET A 64 -7.49 -13.37 9.82
N THR A 65 -6.45 -14.18 10.00
CA THR A 65 -6.57 -15.57 10.48
C THR A 65 -6.61 -15.69 12.01
N CYS A 66 -6.29 -14.62 12.75
CA CYS A 66 -6.28 -14.61 14.22
C CYS A 66 -7.67 -14.36 14.86
N SER A 67 -8.66 -13.89 14.09
CA SER A 67 -10.00 -13.54 14.62
C SER A 67 -10.99 -14.71 14.73
N LYS A 68 -10.55 -15.96 14.65
CA LYS A 68 -11.44 -17.14 14.71
C LYS A 68 -11.50 -17.86 16.06
N ASP A 69 -10.93 -17.27 17.12
CA ASP A 69 -10.90 -17.88 18.46
C ASP A 69 -11.63 -17.04 19.54
N GLY A 70 -12.64 -16.25 19.16
CA GLY A 70 -13.23 -15.26 20.07
C GLY A 70 -14.74 -15.01 19.98
N GLU A 71 -15.54 -15.94 19.46
CA GLU A 71 -17.00 -15.85 19.58
C GLU A 71 -17.61 -17.25 19.86
N SER A 72 -17.97 -17.47 21.12
CA SER A 72 -18.85 -18.55 21.63
C SER A 72 -19.72 -17.96 22.72
#